data_AF-A0A1I3PS21-F1
#
_entry.id   AF-A0A1I3PS21-F1
#
_cell.length_a   1.000
_cell.length_b   1.000
_cell.length_c   1.000
_cell.angle_alpha   90.00
_cell.angle_beta   90.00
_cell.angle_gamma   90.00
#
_symmetry.space_group_name_H-M   'P 1'
#
loop_
_entity.id
_entity.type
_entity.pdbx_description
1 polymer ?
#
loop_
_entity_poly.entity_id
_entity_poly.type
_entity_poly.pdbx_seq_one_letter_code
_entity_poly.pdbx_strand_id
1 'polypeptide(L)' 'MGELTDKIKGNLNELAGKVKQQSDNPETRDEGAAQELKGKGQQLGGKIKGALGDDI' A
#
# COMPACT_ATOMS: atom_id res chain seq x y z
N MET A 1 15.77 -4.71 -4.05
CA MET A 1 15.10 -3.95 -2.98
C MET A 1 14.97 -4.92 -1.82
N GLY A 2 15.59 -4.65 -0.68
CA GLY A 2 15.56 -5.59 0.45
C GLY A 2 14.20 -5.54 1.16
N GLU A 3 13.77 -6.66 1.74
CA GLU A 3 12.52 -6.80 2.52
C GLU A 3 12.28 -5.65 3.52
N LEU A 4 13.34 -5.14 4.12
CA LEU A 4 13.26 -4.03 5.08
C LEU A 4 12.81 -2.73 4.40
N THR A 5 13.37 -2.42 3.23
CA THR A 5 12.98 -1.24 2.44
C THR A 5 11.55 -1.35 1.94
N ASP A 6 11.12 -2.54 1.52
CA ASP A 6 9.77 -2.77 1.00
C ASP A 6 8.70 -2.73 2.11
N LYS A 7 9.00 -3.27 3.30
CA LYS A 7 8.14 -3.13 4.49
C LYS A 7 7.98 -1.68 4.93
N ILE A 8 9.09 -0.91 4.97
CA ILE A 8 9.06 0.51 5.33
C ILE A 8 8.21 1.31 4.33
N LYS A 9 8.39 1.07 3.03
CA LYS A 9 7.59 1.74 1.98
C LYS A 9 6.10 1.39 2.08
N GLY A 10 5.78 0.12 2.38
CA GLY A 10 4.40 -0.31 2.61
C GLY A 10 3.75 0.46 3.76
N ASN A 11 4.44 0.54 4.91
CA ASN A 11 3.94 1.25 6.08
C ASN A 11 3.83 2.77 5.86
N LEU A 12 4.77 3.38 5.13
CA LEU A 12 4.73 4.81 4.80
C LEU A 12 3.54 5.17 3.90
N ASN A 13 3.24 4.34 2.89
CA ASN A 13 2.08 4.55 2.03
C ASN A 13 0.76 4.38 2.78
N GLU A 14 0.67 3.40 3.69
CA GLU A 14 -0.52 3.21 4.53
C GLU A 14 -0.71 4.37 5.52
N LEU A 15 0.38 4.88 6.09
CA LEU A 15 0.35 6.03 6.98
C LEU A 15 -0.05 7.31 6.22
N ALA A 16 0.52 7.55 5.03
CA ALA A 16 0.16 8.69 4.19
C ALA A 16 -1.31 8.64 3.74
N GLY A 17 -1.81 7.45 3.38
CA GLY A 17 -3.23 7.23 3.06
C GLY A 17 -4.16 7.55 4.24
N LYS A 18 -3.83 7.06 5.44
CA LYS A 18 -4.60 7.35 6.66
C LYS A 18 -4.59 8.84 7.02
N VAL A 19 -3.45 9.50 6.91
CA VAL A 19 -3.34 10.95 7.15
C VAL A 19 -4.22 11.73 6.16
N LYS A 20 -4.21 11.36 4.87
CA LYS A 20 -5.10 11.96 3.87
C LYS A 20 -6.59 11.72 4.16
N GLN A 21 -6.95 10.52 4.64
CA GLN A 21 -8.32 10.18 5.02
C GLN A 21 -8.83 10.93 6.27
N GLN A 22 -7.92 11.47 7.10
CA GLN A 22 -8.26 12.35 8.23
C GLN A 22 -8.38 13.83 7.85
N SER A 23 -8.08 14.21 6.59
CA SER A 23 -8.28 15.58 6.12
C SER A 23 -9.76 15.93 6.06
N ASP A 24 -10.10 17.18 6.39
CA ASP A 24 -11.46 17.72 6.24
C ASP A 24 -11.86 17.96 4.77
N ASN A 25 -10.93 17.86 3.82
CA ASN A 25 -11.22 18.01 2.40
C ASN A 25 -11.67 16.66 1.79
N PRO A 26 -12.90 16.55 1.25
CA PRO A 26 -13.41 15.31 0.66
C PRO A 26 -12.54 14.77 -0.48
N GLU A 27 -11.97 15.63 -1.33
CA GLU A 27 -11.08 15.19 -2.42
C GLU A 27 -9.81 14.52 -1.89
N THR A 28 -9.25 15.06 -0.80
CA THR A 28 -8.05 14.50 -0.16
C THR A 28 -8.34 13.16 0.49
N ARG A 29 -9.54 12.97 1.06
CA ARG A 29 -9.95 11.69 1.63
C ARG A 29 -10.11 10.61 0.56
N ASP A 30 -10.74 10.96 -0.56
CA ASP A 30 -10.94 10.04 -1.69
C ASP A 30 -9.61 9.65 -2.33
N GLU A 31 -8.69 10.59 -2.50
CA GLU A 31 -7.32 10.27 -2.92
C GLU A 31 -6.62 9.31 -1.94
N GLY A 32 -6.76 9.55 -0.63
CA GLY A 32 -6.19 8.67 0.40
C GLY A 32 -6.74 7.25 0.33
N ALA A 33 -8.05 7.11 0.14
CA ALA A 33 -8.72 5.81 -0.03
C ALA A 33 -8.27 5.10 -1.32
N ALA A 34 -8.19 5.83 -2.43
CA ALA A 34 -7.73 5.27 -3.71
C ALA A 34 -6.26 4.82 -3.64
N GLN A 35 -5.39 5.59 -2.99
CA GLN A 35 -3.98 5.24 -2.80
C GLN A 35 -3.82 4.00 -1.92
N GLU A 36 -4.59 3.90 -0.84
CA GLU A 36 -4.58 2.72 0.05
C GLU A 36 -5.03 1.46 -0.70
N LEU A 37 -6.12 1.55 -1.48
CA LEU A 37 -6.66 0.43 -2.24
C LEU A 37 -5.67 -0.05 -3.31
N LYS A 38 -5.02 0.88 -4.02
CA LYS A 38 -3.95 0.57 -4.98
C LYS A 38 -2.76 -0.11 -4.29
N GLY A 39 -2.30 0.41 -3.15
CA GLY A 39 -1.20 -0.16 -2.38
C GLY A 39 -1.50 -1.59 -1.89
N LYS A 40 -2.71 -1.81 -1.36
CA LYS A 40 -3.19 -3.14 -0.94
C LYS A 40 -3.27 -4.12 -2.11
N GLY A 41 -3.78 -3.68 -3.26
CA GLY A 41 -3.84 -4.49 -4.48
C GLY A 41 -2.45 -4.93 -4.96
N GLN A 42 -1.47 -4.02 -4.93
CA GLN A 42 -0.08 -4.34 -5.28
C GLN A 42 0.56 -5.30 -4.28
N GLN A 43 0.32 -5.13 -2.98
CA GLN A 43 0.79 -6.08 -1.96
C GLN A 43 0.17 -7.47 -2.12
N LEU A 44 -1.13 -7.56 -2.40
CA LEU A 44 -1.83 -8.82 -2.67
C LEU A 44 -1.25 -9.51 -3.91
N GLY A 45 -1.10 -8.78 -5.01
CA GLY A 45 -0.48 -9.31 -6.23
C GLY A 45 0.96 -9.77 -6.01
N GLY A 46 1.75 -9.00 -5.24
CA GLY A 46 3.12 -9.38 -4.85
C GLY A 46 3.16 -10.63 -3.97
N LYS A 47 2.24 -10.76 -3.01
CA LYS A 47 2.12 -11.95 -2.15
C LYS A 47 1.71 -13.19 -2.94
N ILE A 48 0.75 -13.08 -3.85
CA ILE A 48 0.32 -14.17 -4.73
C ILE A 48 1.47 -14.59 -5.64
N LYS A 49 2.15 -13.63 -6.27
CA LYS A 49 3.30 -13.91 -7.13
C LYS A 49 4.48 -14.50 -6.35
N GLY A 50 4.72 -14.03 -5.13
CA GLY A 50 5.71 -14.61 -4.22
C GLY A 50 5.35 -16.05 -3.89
N ALA A 51 4.14 -16.30 -3.37
CA ALA A 51 3.70 -17.64 -3.01
C ALA A 51 3.67 -18.65 -4.18
N LEU A 52 3.41 -18.19 -5.41
CA LEU A 52 3.43 -19.04 -6.60
C LEU A 52 4.82 -19.13 -7.28
N GLY A 53 5.74 -18.23 -6.94
CA GLY A 53 7.05 -18.10 -7.56
C GLY A 53 8.22 -18.51 -6.67
N ASP A 54 8.01 -18.65 -5.35
CA ASP A 54 8.99 -19.18 -4.39
C ASP A 54 9.11 -20.71 -4.43
N ASP A 55 8.24 -21.40 -5.19
CA ASP A 55 8.26 -22.86 -5.38
C ASP A 55 9.18 -23.32 -6.55
N ILE A 56 10.09 -22.48 -7.06
CA ILE A 56 11.09 -22.83 -8.11
C ILE A 56 12.52 -22.53 -7.64
#